data_AF-A0A806J8K5-F1
#
_entry.id   AF-A0A806J8K5-F1
#
_cell.length_a   1.000
_cell.length_b   1.000
_cell.length_c   1.000
_cell.angle_alpha   90.00
_cell.angle_beta   90.00
_cell.angle_gamma   90.00
#
_symmetry.space_group_name_H-M   'P 1'
#
loop_
_entity.id
_entity.type
_entity.pdbx_description
1 polymer ?
#
loop_
_entity_poly.entity_id
_entity_poly.type
_entity_poly.pdbx_seq_one_letter_code
_entity_poly.pdbx_strand_id
1 'polypeptide(L)'
;MIESRFIEKLLKNREIEFKSLGDVTEMKRGKTITAKDASGGDIPVISGGQKPAYYHNEYNRNGKTITVAGSGAYAGFIMYWEEPIFVSDAFSIKSDETLLDLKYVYHFLLQHQQKIYGMKKGSGVPHVYPKDLSTLVIPIPPLDVQQEIVRILDAFTSLTAELTAELTAELTSRQKQYQYFRDKLLNFDDISDKGGVRD
;
A
#
# COMPACT_ATOMS: atom_id res chain seq x y z
N MET A 1 -23.04 10.34 16.06
CA MET A 1 -22.50 11.14 14.94
C MET A 1 -21.45 12.12 15.48
N ILE A 2 -20.18 11.71 15.52
CA ILE A 2 -19.05 12.58 15.95
C ILE A 2 -18.21 13.02 14.73
N GLU A 3 -18.38 12.37 13.57
CA GLU A 3 -17.52 12.52 12.40
C GLU A 3 -17.71 13.83 11.61
N SER A 4 -18.87 14.48 11.67
CA SER A 4 -19.14 15.71 10.89
C SER A 4 -18.29 16.92 11.33
N ARG A 5 -17.86 16.96 12.60
CA ARG A 5 -17.37 18.22 13.21
C ARG A 5 -15.93 18.60 12.83
N PHE A 6 -15.11 17.67 12.35
CA PHE A 6 -13.69 17.95 12.07
C PHE A 6 -13.49 18.51 10.65
N ILE A 7 -14.04 17.82 9.64
CA ILE A 7 -13.95 18.25 8.25
C ILE A 7 -14.64 19.60 8.04
N GLU A 8 -15.83 19.83 8.63
CA GLU A 8 -16.51 21.13 8.61
C GLU A 8 -15.62 22.27 9.13
N LYS A 9 -14.88 22.03 10.22
CA LYS A 9 -13.96 23.00 10.81
C LYS A 9 -12.77 23.29 9.90
N LEU A 10 -12.20 22.27 9.25
CA LEU A 10 -11.10 22.46 8.29
C LEU A 10 -11.56 23.27 7.07
N LEU A 11 -12.76 22.98 6.58
CA LEU A 11 -13.32 23.66 5.42
C LEU A 11 -13.67 25.12 5.71
N LYS A 12 -14.06 25.45 6.95
CA LYS A 12 -14.50 26.81 7.34
C LYS A 12 -15.62 27.33 6.41
N ASN A 13 -16.59 26.47 6.10
CA ASN A 13 -17.69 26.72 5.17
C ASN A 13 -17.26 27.00 3.71
N ARG A 14 -16.03 26.67 3.32
CA ARG A 14 -15.63 26.68 1.91
C ARG A 14 -16.32 25.54 1.16
N GLU A 15 -16.86 25.86 -0.01
CA GLU A 15 -17.48 24.88 -0.89
C GLU A 15 -16.46 23.88 -1.42
N ILE A 16 -16.92 22.66 -1.68
CA ILE A 16 -16.12 21.58 -2.26
C ILE A 16 -16.71 21.24 -3.62
N GLU A 17 -15.86 21.26 -4.63
CA GLU A 17 -16.19 20.73 -5.95
C GLU A 17 -15.96 19.21 -5.98
N PHE A 18 -16.80 18.48 -6.70
CA PHE A 18 -16.63 17.05 -6.91
C PHE A 18 -16.32 16.79 -8.37
N LYS A 19 -15.19 16.14 -8.66
CA LYS A 19 -14.75 15.84 -10.02
C LYS A 19 -14.57 14.35 -10.24
N SER A 20 -14.77 13.92 -11.48
CA SER A 20 -14.33 12.60 -11.93
C SER A 20 -12.80 12.53 -11.81
N LEU A 21 -12.28 11.42 -11.29
CA LEU A 21 -10.84 11.25 -11.06
C LEU A 21 -10.07 11.36 -12.38
N GLY A 22 -10.64 10.90 -13.50
CA GLY A 22 -10.05 11.05 -14.83
C GLY A 22 -9.92 12.49 -15.33
N ASP A 23 -10.72 13.42 -14.81
CA ASP A 23 -10.67 14.83 -15.23
C ASP A 23 -9.56 15.62 -14.52
N VAL A 24 -9.08 15.10 -13.38
CA VAL A 24 -8.10 15.76 -12.50
C VAL A 24 -6.81 14.97 -12.31
N THR A 25 -6.69 13.81 -12.96
CA THR A 25 -5.47 12.98 -12.92
C THR A 25 -5.10 12.44 -14.29
N GLU A 26 -3.80 12.28 -14.53
CA GLU A 26 -3.26 11.55 -15.67
C GLU A 26 -3.03 10.09 -15.27
N MET A 27 -3.67 9.15 -15.98
CA MET A 27 -3.46 7.72 -15.78
C MET A 27 -2.77 7.09 -16.99
N LYS A 28 -1.61 6.44 -16.78
CA LYS A 28 -0.80 5.89 -17.87
C LYS A 28 -0.31 4.48 -17.58
N ARG A 29 -0.65 3.54 -18.48
CA ARG A 29 -0.17 2.16 -18.43
C ARG A 29 1.36 2.09 -18.47
N GLY A 30 1.91 1.06 -17.84
CA GLY A 30 3.33 0.75 -17.88
C GLY A 30 3.80 0.23 -19.24
N LYS A 31 5.10 -0.05 -19.32
CA LYS A 31 5.74 -0.70 -20.47
C LYS A 31 6.12 -2.12 -20.08
N THR A 32 5.79 -3.11 -20.89
CA THR A 32 6.13 -4.50 -20.57
C THR A 32 7.65 -4.69 -20.50
N ILE A 33 8.10 -5.32 -19.43
CA ILE A 33 9.45 -5.88 -19.25
C ILE A 33 9.32 -7.17 -18.45
N THR A 34 10.20 -8.14 -18.71
CA THR A 34 10.30 -9.38 -17.92
C THR A 34 11.56 -9.39 -17.09
N ALA A 35 11.59 -10.20 -16.02
CA ALA A 35 12.78 -10.34 -15.19
C ALA A 35 14.02 -10.84 -15.96
N LYS A 36 13.82 -11.55 -17.08
CA LYS A 36 14.92 -12.03 -17.93
C LYS A 36 15.56 -10.90 -18.75
N ASP A 37 14.76 -9.90 -19.10
CA ASP A 37 15.19 -8.74 -19.91
C ASP A 37 15.66 -7.58 -19.02
N ALA A 38 15.42 -7.68 -17.71
CA ALA A 38 15.87 -6.70 -16.74
C ALA A 38 17.39 -6.76 -16.58
N SER A 39 18.04 -5.64 -16.89
CA SER A 39 19.43 -5.40 -16.47
C SER A 39 19.47 -5.10 -14.98
N GLY A 40 20.43 -5.67 -14.25
CA GLY A 40 20.57 -5.47 -12.80
C GLY A 40 20.71 -4.00 -12.41
N GLY A 41 20.15 -3.63 -11.27
CA GLY A 41 20.11 -2.26 -10.74
C GLY A 41 19.14 -2.16 -9.57
N ASP A 42 18.87 -0.94 -9.13
CA ASP A 42 18.11 -0.66 -7.90
C ASP A 42 16.73 -0.02 -8.17
N ILE A 43 16.32 0.12 -9.44
CA ILE A 43 15.00 0.70 -9.79
C ILE A 43 13.91 -0.36 -9.61
N PRO A 44 12.90 -0.14 -8.74
CA PRO A 44 11.82 -1.09 -8.54
C PRO A 44 10.96 -1.26 -9.80
N VAL A 45 10.69 -2.51 -10.17
CA VAL A 45 9.77 -2.84 -11.27
C VAL A 45 8.39 -3.19 -10.72
N ILE A 46 7.40 -2.36 -11.05
CA ILE A 46 6.05 -2.44 -10.53
C ILE A 46 5.15 -3.20 -11.52
N SER A 47 4.50 -4.26 -11.04
CA SER A 47 3.65 -5.16 -11.83
C SER A 47 2.32 -5.43 -11.09
N GLY A 48 1.69 -6.59 -11.30
CA GLY A 48 0.39 -6.96 -10.71
C GLY A 48 0.44 -7.41 -9.24
N GLY A 49 1.51 -7.11 -8.51
CA GLY A 49 1.76 -7.55 -7.12
C GLY A 49 1.54 -6.46 -6.07
N GLN A 50 1.74 -6.81 -4.80
CA GLN A 50 1.71 -5.89 -3.66
C GLN A 50 3.07 -5.29 -3.29
N LYS A 51 4.13 -5.72 -3.98
CA LYS A 51 5.53 -5.34 -3.79
C LYS A 51 6.20 -5.28 -5.18
N PRO A 52 7.35 -4.61 -5.32
CA PRO A 52 8.16 -4.73 -6.53
C PRO A 52 8.36 -6.19 -6.95
N ALA A 53 8.23 -6.48 -8.23
CA ALA A 53 8.40 -7.84 -8.75
C ALA A 53 9.88 -8.22 -8.80
N TYR A 54 10.74 -7.27 -9.15
CA TYR A 54 12.19 -7.35 -9.27
C TYR A 54 12.72 -5.92 -9.48
N TYR A 55 14.02 -5.79 -9.77
CA TYR A 55 14.68 -4.51 -9.97
C TYR A 55 15.31 -4.41 -11.37
N HIS A 56 15.48 -3.17 -11.84
CA HIS A 56 16.05 -2.83 -13.12
C HIS A 56 17.01 -1.63 -12.99
N ASN A 57 17.75 -1.28 -14.03
CA ASN A 57 18.61 -0.08 -14.06
C ASN A 57 17.92 1.15 -14.67
N GLU A 58 16.80 0.97 -15.37
CA GLU A 58 16.04 2.06 -15.98
C GLU A 58 14.71 2.30 -15.25
N TYR A 59 14.28 3.57 -15.20
CA TYR A 59 12.96 3.96 -14.74
C TYR A 59 12.12 4.48 -15.91
N ASN A 60 10.79 4.36 -15.79
CA ASN A 60 9.85 4.97 -16.75
C ASN A 60 8.86 5.93 -16.09
N ARG A 61 8.95 6.11 -14.77
CA ARG A 61 8.30 7.16 -13.98
C ARG A 61 9.31 7.71 -12.98
N ASN A 62 9.20 9.00 -12.70
CA ASN A 62 10.04 9.71 -11.73
C ASN A 62 9.19 10.65 -10.87
N GLY A 63 9.70 10.99 -9.69
CA GLY A 63 9.00 11.77 -8.66
C GLY A 63 7.78 11.05 -8.10
N LYS A 64 7.02 11.77 -7.25
CA LYS A 64 5.81 11.25 -6.59
C LYS A 64 4.86 10.57 -7.58
N THR A 65 4.61 9.28 -7.41
CA THR A 65 3.81 8.48 -8.35
C THR A 65 2.94 7.50 -7.59
N ILE A 66 1.65 7.47 -7.89
CA ILE A 66 0.78 6.37 -7.46
C ILE A 66 0.82 5.30 -8.53
N THR A 67 0.87 4.02 -8.13
CA THR A 67 0.69 2.89 -9.05
C THR A 67 -0.48 2.03 -8.62
N VAL A 68 -1.21 1.52 -9.61
CA VAL A 68 -2.29 0.56 -9.40
C VAL A 68 -1.96 -0.72 -10.16
N ALA A 69 -1.95 -1.85 -9.46
CA ALA A 69 -1.76 -3.17 -10.05
C ALA A 69 -2.82 -3.41 -11.15
N GLY A 70 -2.37 -3.70 -12.37
CA GLY A 70 -3.24 -3.72 -13.54
C GLY A 70 -3.99 -5.05 -13.76
N SER A 71 -3.42 -6.14 -13.26
CA SER A 71 -3.84 -7.51 -13.52
C SER A 71 -3.59 -8.42 -12.31
N GLY A 72 -4.09 -9.64 -12.37
CA GLY A 72 -3.78 -10.71 -11.43
C GLY A 72 -4.56 -10.62 -10.12
N ALA A 73 -4.25 -11.50 -9.17
CA ALA A 73 -4.97 -11.62 -7.90
C ALA A 73 -5.10 -10.28 -7.16
N TYR A 74 -4.08 -9.42 -7.29
CA TYR A 74 -4.00 -8.11 -6.66
C TYR A 74 -4.38 -6.94 -7.57
N ALA A 75 -5.01 -7.17 -8.73
CA ALA A 75 -5.52 -6.10 -9.59
C ALA A 75 -6.30 -5.05 -8.76
N GLY A 76 -5.95 -3.78 -8.93
CA GLY A 76 -6.50 -2.68 -8.13
C GLY A 76 -5.71 -2.34 -6.85
N PHE A 77 -4.65 -3.08 -6.49
CA PHE A 77 -3.81 -2.75 -5.34
C PHE A 77 -3.06 -1.43 -5.58
N ILE A 78 -3.12 -0.52 -4.60
CA ILE A 78 -2.58 0.83 -4.72
C ILE A 78 -1.26 0.94 -3.95
N MET A 79 -0.26 1.52 -4.59
CA MET A 79 1.03 1.86 -3.97
C MET A 79 1.38 3.31 -4.28
N TYR A 80 2.21 3.91 -3.44
CA TYR A 80 2.71 5.27 -3.60
C TYR A 80 4.24 5.25 -3.53
N TRP A 81 4.87 5.99 -4.43
CA TRP A 81 6.31 6.01 -4.64
C TRP A 81 6.81 7.44 -4.67
N GLU A 82 7.94 7.70 -4.03
CA GLU A 82 8.65 8.99 -4.14
C GLU A 82 9.97 8.85 -4.90
N GLU A 83 10.43 7.62 -5.11
CA GLU A 83 11.61 7.27 -5.87
C GLU A 83 11.29 6.96 -7.35
N PRO A 84 12.30 6.99 -8.24
CA PRO A 84 12.12 6.53 -9.61
C PRO A 84 11.72 5.05 -9.66
N ILE A 85 10.77 4.72 -10.53
CA ILE A 85 10.25 3.35 -10.69
C ILE A 85 10.09 2.99 -12.17
N PHE A 86 10.06 1.69 -12.46
CA PHE A 86 9.66 1.16 -13.75
C PHE A 86 8.28 0.51 -13.64
N VAL A 87 7.26 1.15 -14.22
CA VAL A 87 5.91 0.58 -14.26
C VAL A 87 5.81 -0.40 -15.43
N SER A 88 5.53 -1.67 -15.14
CA SER A 88 5.31 -2.78 -16.07
C SER A 88 3.82 -3.13 -16.16
N ASP A 89 3.38 -4.29 -15.65
CA ASP A 89 1.95 -4.70 -15.62
C ASP A 89 1.13 -3.98 -14.52
N ALA A 90 1.12 -2.67 -14.61
CA ALA A 90 0.42 -1.73 -13.74
C ALA A 90 0.11 -0.45 -14.53
N PHE A 91 -0.56 0.50 -13.90
CA PHE A 91 -0.65 1.87 -14.42
C PHE A 91 -0.33 2.88 -13.33
N SER A 92 0.25 4.01 -13.74
CA SER A 92 0.56 5.13 -12.86
C SER A 92 -0.57 6.15 -12.84
N ILE A 93 -0.72 6.86 -11.73
CA ILE A 93 -1.57 8.04 -11.59
C ILE A 93 -0.67 9.23 -11.17
N LYS A 94 -0.87 10.36 -11.83
CA LYS A 94 -0.27 11.67 -11.54
C LYS A 94 -1.38 12.72 -11.47
N SER A 95 -1.16 13.80 -10.73
CA SER A 95 -2.07 14.95 -10.65
C SER A 95 -1.31 16.24 -10.93
N ASP A 96 -2.06 17.29 -11.26
CA ASP A 96 -1.56 18.66 -11.20
C ASP A 96 -1.55 19.12 -9.73
N GLU A 97 -0.36 19.20 -9.14
CA GLU A 97 -0.13 19.56 -7.73
C GLU A 97 -0.57 21.01 -7.40
N THR A 98 -0.88 21.85 -8.40
CA THR A 98 -1.48 23.18 -8.17
C THR A 98 -2.98 23.10 -7.88
N LEU A 99 -3.61 21.96 -8.17
CA LEU A 99 -5.04 21.72 -7.95
C LEU A 99 -5.26 20.62 -6.91
N LEU A 100 -4.48 19.54 -6.99
CA LEU A 100 -4.76 18.29 -6.32
C LEU A 100 -3.47 17.60 -5.86
N ASP A 101 -3.24 17.61 -4.55
CA ASP A 101 -2.09 16.96 -3.91
C ASP A 101 -2.12 15.46 -4.21
N LEU A 102 -1.04 14.91 -4.77
CA LEU A 102 -1.02 13.50 -5.16
C LEU A 102 -1.13 12.56 -3.95
N LYS A 103 -0.61 12.94 -2.78
CA LYS A 103 -0.75 12.16 -1.54
C LYS A 103 -2.19 12.19 -1.03
N TYR A 104 -2.91 13.29 -1.24
CA TYR A 104 -4.35 13.35 -0.97
C TYR A 104 -5.12 12.35 -1.87
N VAL A 105 -4.80 12.29 -3.17
CA VAL A 105 -5.36 11.29 -4.09
C VAL A 105 -5.07 9.87 -3.60
N TYR A 106 -3.83 9.61 -3.15
CA TYR A 106 -3.45 8.31 -2.62
C TYR A 106 -4.31 7.89 -1.43
N HIS A 107 -4.50 8.77 -0.44
CA HIS A 107 -5.36 8.48 0.72
C HIS A 107 -6.83 8.28 0.33
N PHE A 108 -7.35 9.09 -0.58
CA PHE A 108 -8.70 8.92 -1.13
C PHE A 108 -8.87 7.54 -1.79
N LEU A 109 -7.87 7.12 -2.58
CA LEU A 109 -7.87 5.82 -3.24
C LEU A 109 -7.78 4.66 -2.24
N LEU A 110 -6.96 4.79 -1.19
CA LEU A 110 -6.87 3.79 -0.12
C LEU A 110 -8.20 3.62 0.62
N GLN A 111 -8.90 4.72 0.92
CA GLN A 111 -10.24 4.66 1.51
C GLN A 111 -11.22 3.86 0.63
N HIS A 112 -11.04 3.90 -0.69
CA HIS A 112 -11.87 3.20 -1.68
C HIS A 112 -11.28 1.86 -2.15
N GLN A 113 -10.23 1.34 -1.51
CA GLN A 113 -9.49 0.15 -1.94
C GLN A 113 -10.41 -1.06 -2.20
N GLN A 114 -11.41 -1.29 -1.33
CA GLN A 114 -12.37 -2.39 -1.51
C GLN A 114 -13.29 -2.19 -2.73
N LYS A 115 -13.75 -0.96 -2.95
CA LYS A 115 -14.53 -0.61 -4.14
C LYS A 115 -13.70 -0.83 -5.41
N ILE A 116 -12.42 -0.47 -5.38
CA ILE A 116 -11.49 -0.63 -6.51
C ILE A 116 -11.23 -2.12 -6.79
N TYR A 117 -11.11 -2.97 -5.76
CA TYR A 117 -11.08 -4.42 -5.97
C TYR A 117 -12.37 -4.96 -6.61
N GLY A 118 -13.52 -4.38 -6.28
CA GLY A 118 -14.79 -4.69 -6.93
C GLY A 118 -14.87 -4.29 -8.41
N MET A 119 -13.94 -3.45 -8.90
CA MET A 119 -13.86 -3.08 -10.32
C MET A 119 -13.16 -4.13 -11.19
N LYS A 120 -12.66 -5.22 -10.60
CA LYS A 120 -12.02 -6.32 -11.33
C LYS A 120 -12.95 -6.89 -12.41
N LYS A 121 -12.45 -7.02 -13.63
CA LYS A 121 -13.16 -7.60 -14.78
C LYS A 121 -12.31 -8.69 -15.45
N GLY A 122 -12.99 -9.65 -16.08
CA GLY A 122 -12.38 -10.75 -16.84
C GLY A 122 -12.62 -12.12 -16.20
N SER A 123 -13.00 -13.12 -17.01
CA SER A 123 -13.31 -14.48 -16.55
C SER A 123 -12.08 -15.34 -16.25
N GLY A 124 -10.89 -14.91 -16.69
CA GLY A 124 -9.61 -15.56 -16.44
C GLY A 124 -8.76 -14.75 -15.45
N VAL A 125 -7.79 -14.01 -15.98
CA VAL A 125 -7.00 -13.08 -15.18
C VAL A 125 -7.84 -11.83 -14.90
N PRO A 126 -8.10 -11.46 -13.63
CA PRO A 126 -8.86 -10.26 -13.31
C PRO A 126 -8.00 -9.01 -13.57
N HIS A 127 -8.64 -7.96 -14.08
CA HIS A 127 -8.01 -6.69 -14.39
C HIS A 127 -8.78 -5.52 -13.82
N VAL A 128 -8.05 -4.48 -13.39
CA VAL A 128 -8.59 -3.14 -13.18
C VAL A 128 -8.04 -2.23 -14.28
N TYR A 129 -8.93 -1.48 -14.93
CA TYR A 129 -8.55 -0.59 -16.02
C TYR A 129 -8.57 0.88 -15.58
N PRO A 130 -7.66 1.73 -16.10
CA PRO A 130 -7.69 3.18 -15.87
C PRO A 130 -9.06 3.79 -16.13
N LYS A 131 -9.74 3.38 -17.21
CA LYS A 131 -11.08 3.86 -17.58
C LYS A 131 -12.19 3.56 -16.55
N ASP A 132 -12.01 2.50 -15.76
CA ASP A 132 -12.98 2.12 -14.73
C ASP A 132 -12.68 2.93 -13.46
N LEU A 133 -11.40 3.02 -13.09
CA LEU A 133 -10.97 3.81 -11.95
C LEU A 133 -11.22 5.32 -12.13
N SER A 134 -11.10 5.82 -13.36
CA SER A 134 -11.32 7.23 -13.69
C SER A 134 -12.73 7.70 -13.36
N THR A 135 -13.71 6.79 -13.25
CA THR A 135 -15.10 7.12 -12.91
C THR A 135 -15.34 7.42 -11.43
N LEU A 136 -14.35 7.19 -10.56
CA LEU A 136 -14.47 7.59 -9.16
C LEU A 136 -14.61 9.10 -9.05
N VAL A 137 -15.49 9.55 -8.16
CA VAL A 137 -15.70 10.97 -7.90
C VAL A 137 -14.92 11.37 -6.65
N ILE A 138 -13.98 12.29 -6.82
CA ILE A 138 -13.11 12.80 -5.76
C ILE A 138 -13.53 14.23 -5.38
N PRO A 139 -13.67 14.54 -4.07
CA PRO A 139 -13.82 15.91 -3.61
C PRO A 139 -12.53 16.69 -3.78
N ILE A 140 -12.63 17.96 -4.18
CA ILE A 140 -11.53 18.89 -4.38
C ILE A 140 -11.64 20.01 -3.34
N PRO A 141 -11.27 19.76 -2.07
CA PRO A 141 -11.18 20.83 -1.09
C PRO A 141 -9.98 21.74 -1.40
N PRO A 142 -9.89 22.94 -0.80
CA PRO A 142 -8.72 23.81 -0.95
C PRO A 142 -7.41 23.12 -0.58
N LEU A 143 -6.30 23.49 -1.23
CA LEU A 143 -5.00 22.83 -1.04
C LEU A 143 -4.53 22.78 0.41
N ASP A 144 -4.75 23.85 1.19
CA ASP A 144 -4.38 23.87 2.62
C ASP A 144 -5.13 22.79 3.43
N VAL A 145 -6.38 22.50 3.05
CA VAL A 145 -7.17 21.44 3.66
C VAL A 145 -6.69 20.06 3.20
N GLN A 146 -6.37 19.90 1.90
CA GLN A 146 -5.80 18.65 1.39
C GLN A 146 -4.51 18.29 2.15
N GLN A 147 -3.62 19.27 2.32
CA GLN A 147 -2.35 19.10 3.03
C GLN A 147 -2.54 18.76 4.51
N GLU A 148 -3.49 19.39 5.20
CA GLU A 148 -3.78 19.06 6.60
C GLU A 148 -4.38 17.67 6.75
N ILE A 149 -5.23 17.24 5.81
CA ILE A 149 -5.73 15.86 5.76
C ILE A 149 -4.57 14.88 5.56
N VAL A 150 -3.70 15.14 4.58
CA VAL A 150 -2.50 14.32 4.30
C VAL A 150 -1.62 14.22 5.54
N ARG A 151 -1.32 15.34 6.21
CA ARG A 151 -0.50 15.38 7.43
C ARG A 151 -1.03 14.45 8.51
N ILE A 152 -2.34 14.47 8.73
CA ILE A 152 -3.00 13.65 9.75
C ILE A 152 -2.97 12.17 9.35
N LEU A 153 -3.35 11.85 8.11
CA LEU A 153 -3.43 10.48 7.62
C LEU A 153 -2.05 9.82 7.50
N ASP A 154 -1.02 10.56 7.08
CA ASP A 154 0.36 10.07 7.08
C ASP A 154 0.86 9.81 8.49
N ALA A 155 0.56 10.69 9.46
CA ALA A 155 0.93 10.46 10.86
C ALA A 155 0.29 9.17 11.42
N PHE A 156 -1.00 8.93 11.16
CA PHE A 156 -1.65 7.69 11.56
C PHE A 156 -1.11 6.46 10.84
N THR A 157 -0.82 6.58 9.55
CA THR A 157 -0.27 5.48 8.74
C THR A 157 1.11 5.08 9.26
N SER A 158 1.98 6.06 9.53
CA SER A 158 3.31 5.84 10.09
C SER A 158 3.24 5.18 11.47
N LEU A 159 2.42 5.74 12.38
CA LEU A 159 2.29 5.21 13.74
C LEU A 159 1.73 3.77 13.74
N THR A 160 0.76 3.48 12.86
CA THR A 160 0.18 2.14 12.74
C THR A 160 1.20 1.15 12.21
N ALA A 161 2.02 1.55 11.23
CA ALA A 161 3.07 0.71 10.67
C ALA A 161 4.14 0.38 11.72
N GLU A 162 4.60 1.38 12.48
CA GLU A 162 5.56 1.23 13.57
C GLU A 162 5.06 0.26 14.65
N LEU A 163 3.85 0.52 15.18
CA LEU A 163 3.24 -0.35 16.20
C LEU A 163 3.04 -1.78 15.71
N THR A 164 2.65 -1.96 14.43
CA THR A 164 2.49 -3.30 13.85
C THR A 164 3.82 -4.04 13.77
N ALA A 165 4.89 -3.34 13.40
CA ALA A 165 6.23 -3.92 13.33
C ALA A 165 6.74 -4.33 14.72
N GLU A 166 6.61 -3.45 15.72
CA GLU A 166 6.99 -3.72 17.11
C GLU A 166 6.21 -4.90 17.69
N LEU A 167 4.88 -4.92 17.52
CA LEU A 167 4.03 -5.99 18.03
C LEU A 167 4.37 -7.34 17.38
N THR A 168 4.67 -7.35 16.08
CA THR A 168 5.07 -8.57 15.36
C THR A 168 6.43 -9.08 15.87
N ALA A 169 7.37 -8.18 16.12
CA ALA A 169 8.68 -8.52 16.68
C ALA A 169 8.58 -9.10 18.10
N GLU A 170 7.78 -8.46 18.97
CA GLU A 170 7.57 -8.94 20.34
C GLU A 170 6.85 -10.29 20.36
N LEU A 171 5.80 -10.46 19.54
CA LEU A 171 5.08 -11.73 19.43
C LEU A 171 6.01 -12.86 18.97
N THR A 172 6.87 -12.60 18.00
CA THR A 172 7.89 -13.57 17.55
C THR A 172 8.88 -13.91 18.66
N SER A 173 9.33 -12.90 19.42
CA SER A 173 10.23 -13.08 20.55
C SER A 173 9.59 -13.93 21.65
N ARG A 174 8.32 -13.64 22.01
CA ARG A 174 7.55 -14.42 22.99
C ARG A 174 7.33 -15.86 22.55
N GLN A 175 7.07 -16.10 21.27
CA GLN A 175 6.93 -17.45 20.73
C GLN A 175 8.23 -18.25 20.85
N LYS A 176 9.38 -17.63 20.52
CA LYS A 176 10.70 -18.27 20.69
C LYS A 176 10.99 -18.55 22.16
N GLN A 177 10.69 -17.60 23.04
CA GLN A 177 10.87 -17.77 24.48
C GLN A 177 9.99 -18.90 25.03
N TYR A 178 8.73 -18.96 24.61
CA TYR A 178 7.81 -20.05 24.97
C TYR A 178 8.33 -21.40 24.50
N GLN A 179 8.79 -21.51 23.26
CA GLN A 179 9.38 -22.74 22.71
C GLN A 179 10.59 -23.18 23.54
N TYR A 180 11.52 -22.27 23.82
CA TYR A 180 12.69 -22.56 24.65
C TYR A 180 12.32 -23.10 26.03
N PHE A 181 11.39 -22.45 26.76
CA PHE A 181 11.01 -22.91 28.10
C PHE A 181 10.17 -24.17 28.08
N ARG A 182 9.28 -24.35 27.09
CA ARG A 182 8.52 -25.58 26.90
C ARG A 182 9.48 -26.76 26.70
N ASP A 183 10.44 -26.61 25.79
CA ASP A 183 11.39 -27.67 25.47
C ASP A 183 12.33 -27.92 26.66
N LYS A 184 12.72 -26.88 27.42
CA LYS A 184 13.51 -27.04 28.65
C LYS A 184 12.76 -27.76 29.78
N LEU A 185 11.48 -27.45 29.99
CA LEU A 185 10.67 -28.02 31.08
C LEU A 185 10.14 -29.41 30.78
N LEU A 186 9.91 -29.72 29.49
CA LEU A 186 9.33 -30.99 29.04
C LEU A 186 10.35 -31.91 28.39
N ASN A 187 11.64 -31.59 28.47
CA ASN A 187 12.71 -32.53 28.15
C ASN A 187 13.06 -33.35 29.41
N PHE A 188 12.66 -34.61 29.40
CA PHE A 188 12.83 -35.55 30.50
C PHE A 188 14.06 -36.45 30.36
N ASP A 189 14.88 -36.23 29.31
CA ASP A 189 16.08 -37.04 29.06
C ASP A 189 17.09 -36.93 30.22
N ASP A 190 17.07 -35.83 30.99
CA ASP A 190 17.87 -35.62 32.21
C ASP A 190 17.34 -36.35 33.47
N ILE A 191 16.13 -36.92 33.46
CA ILE A 191 15.51 -37.54 34.65
C ILE A 191 15.76 -39.06 34.72
N SER A 192 16.24 -39.67 33.63
CA SER A 192 16.39 -41.13 33.55
C SER A 192 17.64 -41.73 34.21
N ASP A 193 18.58 -40.91 34.70
CA ASP A 193 19.92 -41.40 35.11
C ASP A 193 20.20 -41.42 36.64
N LYS A 194 19.21 -41.15 37.49
CA LYS A 194 19.38 -41.19 38.96
C LYS A 194 18.18 -41.81 39.69
N GLY A 195 18.00 -43.12 39.54
CA GLY A 195 16.94 -43.85 40.24
C GLY A 195 17.14 -45.36 40.34
N GLY A 196 18.39 -45.84 40.41
CA GLY A 196 18.69 -47.23 40.71
C GLY A 196 19.23 -47.37 42.13
N VAL A 197 18.36 -47.58 43.12
CA VAL A 197 18.74 -48.24 44.37
C VAL A 197 18.05 -49.60 44.37
N ARG A 198 18.85 -50.65 44.18
CA ARG A 198 18.47 -52.04 44.38
C ARG A 198 18.75 -52.37 45.84
N ASP A 199 17.69 -52.59 46.61
CA ASP A 199 17.74 -53.34 47.88
C ASP A 199 17.28 -54.79 47.61
#